data_AF-A0A369XMP1-F1
#
_entry.id   AF-A0A369XMP1-F1
#
_cell.length_a   1.000
_cell.length_b   1.000
_cell.length_c   1.000
_cell.angle_alpha   90.00
_cell.angle_beta   90.00
_cell.angle_gamma   90.00
#
_symmetry.space_group_name_H-M   'P 1'
#
loop_
_entity.id
_entity.type
_entity.pdbx_description
1 polymer ?
#
loop_
_entity_poly.entity_id
_entity_poly.type
_entity_poly.pdbx_seq_one_letter_code
_entity_poly.pdbx_strand_id
1 'polypeptide(L)'
;MKKLLTALLVAPAIALASGAALHLDKAPEVQRDNAALQSGARTFVNYCMNCHGLSFVRYNRLTEIGLSEQQIKDHLLFTADKVGEKMRVAARPAEQKIWFGATPPDLSLVARARASEDGSGADWLYTYLRSFYRDEKRPTGWNNLVFENVGMPHALWQLQGIQVLNSDHHLELATPGTQTPAEYDKTVADL
;
A
#
# COMPACT_ATOMS: atom_id res chain seq x y z
N MET A 1 -49.72 -35.62 -14.25
CA MET A 1 -49.38 -34.20 -13.97
C MET A 1 -48.80 -34.03 -12.56
N LYS A 2 -47.64 -34.64 -12.25
CA LYS A 2 -46.94 -34.47 -10.94
C LYS A 2 -45.41 -34.54 -11.05
N LYS A 3 -44.84 -34.52 -12.27
CA LYS A 3 -43.40 -34.69 -12.50
C LYS A 3 -42.70 -33.47 -13.14
N LEU A 4 -43.39 -32.34 -13.24
CA LEU A 4 -42.85 -31.10 -13.84
C LEU A 4 -42.51 -30.01 -12.80
N LEU A 5 -42.72 -30.27 -11.50
CA LEU A 5 -42.55 -29.27 -10.44
C LEU A 5 -41.24 -29.39 -9.64
N THR A 6 -40.42 -30.40 -9.89
CA THR A 6 -39.17 -30.64 -9.14
C THR A 6 -37.90 -30.13 -9.81
N ALA A 7 -37.98 -29.58 -11.03
CA ALA A 7 -36.80 -29.11 -11.78
C ALA A 7 -36.43 -27.63 -11.53
N LEU A 8 -37.18 -26.89 -10.71
CA LEU A 8 -37.00 -25.43 -10.57
C LEU A 8 -36.23 -24.98 -9.32
N LEU A 9 -35.70 -25.90 -8.50
CA LEU A 9 -35.12 -25.58 -7.18
C LEU A 9 -33.58 -25.60 -7.12
N VAL A 10 -32.88 -25.75 -8.25
CA VAL A 10 -31.41 -25.71 -8.30
C VAL A 10 -30.92 -24.75 -9.39
N ALA A 11 -31.52 -23.57 -9.47
CA ALA A 11 -30.86 -22.46 -10.15
C ALA A 11 -29.88 -21.83 -9.14
N PRO A 12 -28.56 -21.90 -9.35
CA PRO A 12 -27.65 -21.10 -8.55
C PRO A 12 -28.04 -19.64 -8.79
N ALA A 13 -28.51 -18.96 -7.74
CA ALA A 13 -28.62 -17.51 -7.76
C ALA A 13 -27.19 -16.98 -7.90
N ILE A 14 -26.77 -16.71 -9.13
CA ILE A 14 -25.54 -15.96 -9.39
C ILE A 14 -25.84 -14.55 -8.92
N ALA A 15 -25.52 -14.29 -7.65
CA ALA A 15 -25.44 -12.94 -7.13
C ALA A 15 -24.24 -12.29 -7.84
N LEU A 16 -24.51 -11.61 -8.96
CA LEU A 16 -23.57 -10.69 -9.56
C LEU A 16 -23.44 -9.52 -8.58
N ALA A 17 -22.39 -9.53 -7.77
CA ALA A 17 -21.97 -8.35 -7.04
C ALA A 17 -21.50 -7.32 -8.07
N SER A 18 -22.41 -6.48 -8.57
CA SER A 18 -22.07 -5.34 -9.43
C SER A 18 -21.51 -4.21 -8.55
N GLY A 19 -20.36 -4.44 -7.94
CA GLY A 19 -19.50 -3.32 -7.55
C GLY A 19 -19.06 -2.62 -8.83
N ALA A 20 -19.00 -1.29 -8.84
CA ALA A 20 -18.30 -0.60 -9.92
C ALA A 20 -16.87 -1.15 -9.97
N ALA A 21 -16.42 -1.58 -11.16
CA ALA A 21 -15.08 -2.12 -11.31
C ALA A 21 -14.07 -1.06 -10.83
N LEU A 22 -13.18 -1.48 -9.92
CA LEU A 22 -12.16 -0.59 -9.39
C LEU A 22 -11.13 -0.33 -10.48
N HIS A 23 -10.97 0.92 -10.90
CA HIS A 23 -9.93 1.27 -11.85
C HIS A 23 -8.56 1.26 -11.17
N LEU A 24 -7.70 0.33 -11.57
CA LEU A 24 -6.33 0.22 -11.11
C LEU A 24 -5.36 0.60 -12.23
N ASP A 25 -4.49 1.55 -11.94
CA ASP A 25 -3.38 1.88 -12.82
C ASP A 25 -2.32 0.78 -12.76
N LYS A 26 -1.78 0.44 -13.94
CA LYS A 26 -0.73 -0.56 -14.06
C LYS A 26 0.54 -0.07 -13.37
N ALA A 27 1.02 -0.82 -12.38
CA ALA A 27 2.31 -0.56 -11.75
C ALA A 27 3.46 -0.82 -12.74
N PRO A 28 4.47 0.05 -12.82
CA PRO A 28 5.67 -0.23 -13.60
C PRO A 28 6.39 -1.51 -13.15
N GLU A 29 6.94 -2.26 -14.10
CA GLU A 29 7.69 -3.48 -13.80
C GLU A 29 9.13 -3.16 -13.37
N VAL A 30 9.36 -3.10 -12.05
CA VAL A 30 10.67 -2.77 -11.46
C VAL A 30 11.37 -3.96 -10.78
N GLN A 31 10.75 -5.15 -10.77
CA GLN A 31 11.19 -6.30 -9.95
C GLN A 31 12.55 -6.88 -10.37
N ARG A 32 13.09 -6.46 -11.51
CA ARG A 32 14.41 -6.86 -12.02
C ARG A 32 15.43 -5.71 -12.01
N ASP A 33 15.02 -4.54 -11.52
CA ASP A 33 15.87 -3.37 -11.40
C ASP A 33 16.31 -3.21 -9.94
N ASN A 34 17.55 -3.60 -9.66
CA ASN A 34 18.13 -3.48 -8.33
C ASN A 34 18.17 -2.03 -7.83
N ALA A 35 18.35 -1.04 -8.70
CA ALA A 35 18.38 0.36 -8.27
C ALA A 35 16.98 0.81 -7.80
N ALA A 36 15.93 0.41 -8.53
CA ALA A 36 14.55 0.64 -8.11
C ALA A 36 14.23 -0.08 -6.79
N LEU A 37 14.59 -1.37 -6.66
CA LEU A 37 14.35 -2.13 -5.42
C LEU A 37 15.10 -1.54 -4.21
N GLN A 38 16.33 -1.05 -4.40
CA GLN A 38 17.08 -0.35 -3.35
C GLN A 38 16.42 0.97 -2.97
N SER A 39 15.90 1.70 -3.96
CA SER A 39 15.12 2.93 -3.76
C SER A 39 13.86 2.64 -2.94
N GLY A 40 13.11 1.59 -3.29
CA GLY A 40 11.93 1.11 -2.56
C GLY A 40 12.24 0.71 -1.13
N ALA A 41 13.32 -0.07 -0.91
CA ALA A 41 13.76 -0.45 0.43
C ALA A 41 14.06 0.78 1.30
N ARG A 42 14.74 1.79 0.74
CA ARG A 42 14.98 3.07 1.43
C ARG A 42 13.68 3.78 1.75
N THR A 43 12.75 3.89 0.81
CA THR A 43 11.45 4.54 1.03
C THR A 43 10.63 3.82 2.10
N PHE A 44 10.53 2.50 2.03
CA PHE A 44 9.82 1.68 3.01
C PHE A 44 10.35 1.90 4.43
N VAL A 45 11.67 1.81 4.60
CA VAL A 45 12.29 1.95 5.93
C VAL A 45 12.08 3.35 6.51
N ASN A 46 12.16 4.40 5.69
CA ASN A 46 12.04 5.77 6.19
C ASN A 46 10.59 6.24 6.44
N TYR A 47 9.62 5.76 5.64
CA TYR A 47 8.25 6.25 5.70
C TYR A 47 7.24 5.24 6.26
N CYS A 48 7.41 3.96 5.96
CA CYS A 48 6.42 2.93 6.27
C CYS A 48 6.74 2.21 7.57
N MET A 49 8.02 1.97 7.84
CA MET A 49 8.47 1.06 8.90
C MET A 49 8.20 1.53 10.33
N ASN A 50 7.84 2.81 10.50
CA ASN A 50 7.38 3.34 11.79
C ASN A 50 5.99 2.79 12.19
N CYS A 51 5.19 2.36 11.21
CA CYS A 51 3.84 1.82 11.43
C CYS A 51 3.72 0.35 11.01
N HIS A 52 4.47 -0.07 10.00
CA HIS A 52 4.34 -1.38 9.37
C HIS A 52 5.62 -2.21 9.50
N GLY A 53 5.47 -3.53 9.64
CA GLY A 53 6.59 -4.48 9.56
C GLY A 53 6.61 -5.25 8.25
N LEU A 54 7.74 -5.89 7.97
CA LEU A 54 7.89 -7.01 7.03
C LEU A 54 8.36 -8.23 7.84
N SER A 55 7.53 -8.73 8.75
CA SER A 55 7.87 -9.76 9.74
C SER A 55 8.28 -11.12 9.15
N PHE A 56 8.10 -11.35 7.85
CA PHE A 56 8.60 -12.54 7.15
C PHE A 56 9.90 -12.29 6.36
N VAL A 57 10.38 -11.05 6.33
CA VAL A 57 11.63 -10.66 5.67
C VAL A 57 12.71 -10.40 6.71
N ARG A 58 13.91 -10.93 6.46
CA ARG A 58 15.12 -10.62 7.23
C ARG A 58 15.92 -9.55 6.50
N TYR A 59 16.60 -8.68 7.25
CA TYR A 59 17.41 -7.60 6.68
C TYR A 59 18.46 -8.10 5.68
N ASN A 60 19.07 -9.26 5.91
CA ASN A 60 20.05 -9.85 5.00
C ASN A 60 19.47 -10.24 3.64
N ARG A 61 18.14 -10.36 3.46
CA ARG A 61 17.55 -10.54 2.13
C ARG A 61 17.80 -9.34 1.22
N LEU A 62 18.07 -8.15 1.78
CA LEU A 62 18.40 -6.97 1.00
C LEU A 62 19.74 -7.09 0.26
N THR A 63 20.57 -8.10 0.58
CA THR A 63 21.76 -8.37 -0.24
C THR A 63 21.41 -8.92 -1.62
N GLU A 64 20.23 -9.53 -1.78
CA GLU A 64 19.78 -10.07 -3.07
C GLU A 64 19.46 -8.95 -4.08
N ILE A 65 19.15 -7.76 -3.60
CA ILE A 65 18.96 -6.55 -4.42
C ILE A 65 20.24 -5.72 -4.55
N GLY A 66 21.39 -6.27 -4.14
CA GLY A 66 22.71 -5.66 -4.34
C GLY A 66 23.20 -4.73 -3.23
N LEU A 67 22.55 -4.67 -2.06
CA LEU A 67 23.09 -3.95 -0.90
C LEU A 67 24.16 -4.78 -0.19
N SER A 68 25.22 -4.13 0.28
CA SER A 68 26.17 -4.76 1.19
C SER A 68 25.59 -4.84 2.61
N GLU A 69 26.07 -5.79 3.41
CA GLU A 69 25.71 -5.84 4.84
C GLU A 69 26.04 -4.54 5.58
N GLN A 70 27.12 -3.87 5.19
CA GLN A 70 27.53 -2.61 5.80
C GLN A 70 26.52 -1.49 5.50
N GLN A 71 26.09 -1.34 4.25
CA GLN A 71 25.03 -0.39 3.89
C GLN A 71 23.71 -0.67 4.63
N ILE A 72 23.36 -1.95 4.83
CA ILE A 72 22.16 -2.32 5.58
C ILE A 72 22.29 -1.88 7.04
N LYS A 73 23.43 -2.16 7.69
CA LYS A 73 23.69 -1.77 9.08
C LYS A 73 23.69 -0.24 9.26
N ASP A 74 24.34 0.47 8.36
CA ASP A 74 24.56 1.91 8.49
C ASP A 74 23.29 2.73 8.19
N HIS A 75 22.36 2.20 7.39
CA HIS A 75 21.28 3.01 6.83
C HIS A 75 19.87 2.45 7.00
N LEU A 76 19.69 1.16 7.30
CA LEU A 76 18.36 0.53 7.25
C LEU A 76 17.96 -0.17 8.57
N LEU A 77 18.94 -0.47 9.42
CA LEU A 77 18.78 -1.32 10.61
C LEU A 77 18.26 -0.54 11.84
N PHE A 78 17.24 0.31 11.68
CA PHE A 78 16.75 1.17 12.76
C PHE A 78 15.98 0.45 13.88
N THR A 79 15.54 -0.80 13.64
CA THR A 79 14.63 -1.55 14.53
C THR A 79 15.17 -2.92 14.95
N ALA A 80 16.43 -3.21 14.65
CA ALA A 80 17.11 -4.47 14.94
C ALA A 80 18.58 -4.23 15.26
N ASP A 81 19.28 -5.24 15.79
CA ASP A 81 20.71 -5.16 16.12
C ASP A 81 21.59 -5.91 15.10
N LYS A 82 21.02 -6.89 14.38
CA LYS A 82 21.74 -7.75 13.43
C LYS A 82 20.99 -7.89 12.12
N VAL A 83 21.75 -7.94 11.01
CA VAL A 83 21.19 -8.15 9.65
C VAL A 83 20.45 -9.48 9.50
N GLY A 84 20.73 -10.47 10.35
CA GLY A 84 19.98 -11.72 10.37
C GLY A 84 18.58 -11.61 10.97
N GLU A 85 18.21 -10.48 11.58
CA GLU A 85 16.91 -10.28 12.21
C GLU A 85 15.82 -9.86 11.21
N LYS A 86 14.58 -9.96 11.66
CA LYS A 86 13.40 -9.62 10.86
C LYS A 86 13.18 -8.12 10.85
N MET A 87 12.66 -7.60 9.75
CA MET A 87 12.25 -6.19 9.62
C MET A 87 10.93 -5.97 10.37
N ARG A 88 10.99 -5.67 11.67
CA ARG A 88 9.80 -5.48 12.51
C ARG A 88 9.55 -4.00 12.79
N VAL A 89 8.30 -3.63 12.98
CA VAL A 89 7.97 -2.31 13.53
C VAL A 89 8.27 -2.30 15.04
N ALA A 90 8.87 -1.22 15.54
CA ALA A 90 9.16 -1.06 16.96
C ALA A 90 7.91 -0.76 17.81
N ALA A 91 6.90 -0.13 17.20
CA ALA A 91 5.63 0.21 17.86
C ALA A 91 4.84 -1.04 18.26
N ARG A 92 4.24 -1.02 19.45
CA ARG A 92 3.46 -2.15 19.96
C ARG A 92 2.04 -2.13 19.40
N PRO A 93 1.45 -3.30 19.02
CA PRO A 93 0.12 -3.36 18.42
C PRO A 93 -1.00 -2.66 19.21
N ALA A 94 -0.94 -2.74 20.54
CA ALA A 94 -1.93 -2.11 21.43
C ALA A 94 -1.88 -0.57 21.36
N GLU A 95 -0.68 0.01 21.26
CA GLU A 95 -0.50 1.46 21.14
C GLU A 95 -0.95 1.93 19.76
N GLN A 96 -0.57 1.20 18.71
CA GLN A 96 -0.99 1.52 17.34
C GLN A 96 -2.51 1.50 17.18
N LYS A 97 -3.21 0.57 17.85
CA LYS A 97 -4.67 0.53 17.86
C LYS A 97 -5.29 1.78 18.50
N ILE A 98 -4.66 2.34 19.53
CA ILE A 98 -5.11 3.60 20.15
C ILE A 98 -4.88 4.77 19.18
N TRP A 99 -3.73 4.82 18.50
CA TRP A 99 -3.39 5.92 17.60
C TRP A 99 -4.22 5.95 16.31
N PHE A 100 -4.48 4.77 15.72
CA PHE A 100 -5.08 4.66 14.38
C PHE A 100 -6.48 4.03 14.39
N GLY A 101 -7.01 3.65 15.56
CA GLY A 101 -8.27 2.92 15.70
C GLY A 101 -8.18 1.42 15.35
N ALA A 102 -7.14 1.01 14.63
CA ALA A 102 -6.81 -0.38 14.32
C ALA A 102 -5.28 -0.57 14.31
N THR A 103 -4.81 -1.80 14.51
CA THR A 103 -3.40 -2.10 14.34
C THR A 103 -3.06 -2.13 12.84
N PRO A 104 -2.07 -1.35 12.37
CA PRO A 104 -1.61 -1.42 10.98
C PRO A 104 -1.18 -2.84 10.60
N PRO A 105 -1.53 -3.33 9.39
CA PRO A 105 -1.17 -4.68 8.96
C PRO A 105 0.34 -4.83 8.76
N ASP A 106 0.83 -6.05 8.95
CA ASP A 106 2.14 -6.44 8.44
C ASP A 106 2.11 -6.49 6.91
N LEU A 107 3.15 -5.94 6.27
CA LEU A 107 3.18 -5.76 4.82
C LEU A 107 3.95 -6.85 4.08
N SER A 108 4.45 -7.89 4.77
CA SER A 108 5.28 -8.95 4.15
C SER A 108 4.65 -9.60 2.92
N LEU A 109 3.31 -9.69 2.88
CA LEU A 109 2.56 -10.34 1.81
C LEU A 109 1.45 -9.43 1.26
N VAL A 110 1.51 -8.12 1.51
CA VAL A 110 0.41 -7.20 1.17
C VAL A 110 0.13 -7.16 -0.33
N ALA A 111 1.17 -7.17 -1.17
CA ALA A 111 1.02 -7.21 -2.63
C ALA A 111 0.32 -8.49 -3.12
N ARG A 112 0.47 -9.62 -2.42
CA ARG A 112 -0.29 -10.84 -2.73
C ARG A 112 -1.72 -10.74 -2.20
N ALA A 113 -1.89 -10.22 -0.99
CA ALA A 113 -3.19 -10.12 -0.32
C ALA A 113 -4.14 -9.11 -1.00
N ARG A 114 -3.60 -8.14 -1.74
CA ARG A 114 -4.38 -7.13 -2.48
C ARG A 114 -4.66 -7.48 -3.93
N ALA A 115 -4.17 -8.61 -4.43
CA ALA A 115 -4.53 -9.07 -5.77
C ALA A 115 -6.01 -9.44 -5.83
N SER A 116 -6.69 -9.06 -6.91
CA SER A 116 -8.11 -9.32 -7.15
C SER A 116 -8.37 -9.51 -8.64
N GLU A 117 -9.63 -9.69 -9.01
CA GLU A 117 -10.09 -9.68 -10.39
C GLU A 117 -9.82 -8.34 -11.12
N ASP A 118 -9.73 -7.23 -10.37
CA ASP A 118 -9.49 -5.89 -10.93
C ASP A 118 -8.01 -5.65 -11.31
N GLY A 119 -7.08 -6.47 -10.79
CA GLY A 119 -5.66 -6.34 -11.10
C GLY A 119 -4.72 -7.00 -10.09
N SER A 120 -3.41 -6.91 -10.34
CA SER A 120 -2.41 -7.42 -9.41
C SER A 120 -2.38 -6.54 -8.15
N GLY A 121 -1.94 -7.09 -7.01
CA GLY A 121 -1.84 -6.25 -5.82
C GLY A 121 -0.71 -5.21 -5.90
N ALA A 122 0.23 -5.33 -6.85
CA ALA A 122 1.16 -4.25 -7.18
C ALA A 122 0.41 -3.07 -7.83
N ASP A 123 -0.49 -3.34 -8.79
CA ASP A 123 -1.35 -2.32 -9.40
C ASP A 123 -2.24 -1.65 -8.33
N TRP A 124 -2.76 -2.45 -7.37
CA TRP A 124 -3.52 -1.93 -6.23
C TRP A 124 -2.69 -0.99 -5.36
N LEU A 125 -1.48 -1.38 -4.93
CA LEU A 125 -0.62 -0.55 -4.09
C LEU A 125 -0.16 0.73 -4.80
N TYR A 126 0.19 0.61 -6.08
CA TYR A 126 0.61 1.73 -6.92
C TYR A 126 -0.49 2.77 -7.07
N THR A 127 -1.72 2.32 -7.31
CA THR A 127 -2.90 3.21 -7.40
C THR A 127 -3.27 3.77 -6.03
N TYR A 128 -3.27 2.93 -4.99
CA TYR A 128 -3.62 3.31 -3.62
C TYR A 128 -2.72 4.43 -3.09
N LEU A 129 -1.40 4.31 -3.21
CA LEU A 129 -0.48 5.32 -2.69
C LEU A 129 -0.51 6.65 -3.45
N ARG A 130 -1.02 6.67 -4.69
CA ARG A 130 -1.17 7.88 -5.52
C ARG A 130 -2.54 8.54 -5.45
N SER A 131 -3.51 7.89 -4.80
CA SER A 131 -4.91 8.32 -4.78
C SER A 131 -5.37 8.86 -3.42
N PHE A 132 -4.43 9.26 -2.57
CA PHE A 132 -4.72 9.95 -1.33
C PHE A 132 -5.14 11.40 -1.59
N TYR A 133 -6.14 11.86 -0.84
CA TYR A 133 -6.60 13.24 -0.89
C TYR A 133 -7.05 13.73 0.48
N ARG A 134 -7.07 15.06 0.66
CA ARG A 134 -7.48 15.71 1.90
C ARG A 134 -8.99 15.57 2.09
N ASP A 135 -9.40 15.09 3.26
CA ASP A 135 -10.81 14.98 3.64
C ASP A 135 -10.95 15.27 5.13
N GLU A 136 -11.46 16.45 5.47
CA GLU A 136 -11.62 16.91 6.84
C GLU A 136 -12.67 16.12 7.64
N LYS A 137 -13.50 15.31 6.98
CA LYS A 137 -14.47 14.43 7.65
C LYS A 137 -13.81 13.17 8.21
N ARG A 138 -12.59 12.85 7.79
CA ARG A 138 -11.84 11.67 8.27
C ARG A 138 -11.04 12.03 9.52
N PRO A 139 -10.92 11.12 10.51
CA PRO A 139 -10.10 11.36 11.71
C PRO A 139 -8.63 11.70 11.43
N THR A 140 -8.05 11.12 10.37
CA THR A 140 -6.67 11.40 9.93
C THR A 140 -6.58 12.66 9.05
N GLY A 141 -7.73 13.19 8.61
CA GLY A 141 -7.84 14.22 7.60
C GLY A 141 -7.50 13.76 6.17
N TRP A 142 -7.37 12.46 5.94
CA TRP A 142 -7.03 11.87 4.65
C TRP A 142 -8.03 10.78 4.27
N ASN A 143 -8.36 10.72 2.99
CA ASN A 143 -9.16 9.66 2.39
C ASN A 143 -8.49 9.16 1.10
N ASN A 144 -9.06 8.16 0.45
CA ASN A 144 -8.45 7.50 -0.69
C ASN A 144 -9.51 7.01 -1.69
N LEU A 145 -9.23 7.11 -3.00
CA LEU A 145 -10.17 6.67 -4.03
C LEU A 145 -10.26 5.14 -4.18
N VAL A 146 -9.16 4.43 -3.90
CA VAL A 146 -9.08 2.97 -4.00
C VAL A 146 -9.64 2.29 -2.75
N PHE A 147 -9.44 2.90 -1.59
CA PHE A 147 -9.96 2.40 -0.31
C PHE A 147 -10.67 3.52 0.44
N GLU A 148 -11.96 3.68 0.15
CA GLU A 148 -12.78 4.70 0.79
C GLU A 148 -12.80 4.53 2.32
N ASN A 149 -12.79 5.66 3.03
CA ASN A 149 -12.80 5.73 4.49
C ASN A 149 -11.56 5.08 5.13
N VAL A 150 -10.44 5.06 4.42
CA VAL A 150 -9.16 4.55 4.89
C VAL A 150 -8.82 5.08 6.29
N GLY A 151 -8.34 4.19 7.16
CA GLY A 151 -7.83 4.56 8.49
C GLY A 151 -6.35 4.97 8.49
N MET A 152 -5.66 4.79 7.36
CA MET A 152 -4.24 5.12 7.20
C MET A 152 -4.10 6.63 6.90
N PRO A 153 -3.25 7.38 7.63
CA PRO A 153 -2.87 8.71 7.19
C PRO A 153 -2.05 8.62 5.89
N HIS A 154 -1.99 9.70 5.12
CA HIS A 154 -1.13 9.70 3.94
C HIS A 154 0.35 9.84 4.34
N ALA A 155 1.09 8.73 4.44
CA ALA A 155 2.47 8.72 4.93
C ALA A 155 3.48 9.45 4.02
N LEU A 156 3.16 9.61 2.73
CA LEU A 156 4.04 10.23 1.72
C LEU A 156 3.56 11.63 1.28
N TRP A 157 2.66 12.27 2.05
CA TRP A 157 2.02 13.53 1.64
C TRP A 157 3.00 14.67 1.36
N GLN A 158 4.14 14.71 2.04
CA GLN A 158 5.16 15.73 1.76
C GLN A 158 5.81 15.53 0.40
N LEU A 159 5.95 14.28 -0.04
CA LEU A 159 6.50 13.95 -1.36
C LEU A 159 5.48 14.26 -2.46
N GLN A 160 4.26 13.76 -2.30
CA GLN A 160 3.17 13.91 -3.27
C GLN A 160 2.67 15.35 -3.39
N GLY A 161 2.57 16.03 -2.26
CA GLY A 161 1.74 17.22 -2.09
C GLY A 161 0.35 16.88 -1.55
N ILE A 162 -0.50 17.90 -1.48
CA ILE A 162 -1.87 17.79 -0.99
C ILE A 162 -2.80 17.79 -2.20
N GLN A 163 -3.46 16.66 -2.43
CA GLN A 163 -4.54 16.55 -3.40
C GLN A 163 -5.90 16.79 -2.73
N VAL A 164 -6.86 17.30 -3.50
CA VAL A 164 -8.28 17.44 -3.13
C VAL A 164 -9.14 16.81 -4.22
N LEU A 165 -10.40 16.52 -3.90
CA LEU A 165 -11.40 16.16 -4.92
C LEU A 165 -12.11 17.42 -5.40
N ASN A 166 -12.13 17.60 -6.73
CA ASN A 166 -12.94 18.65 -7.35
C ASN A 166 -14.43 18.24 -7.45
N SER A 167 -15.26 19.12 -8.02
CA SER A 167 -16.70 18.88 -8.18
C SER A 167 -17.04 17.66 -9.04
N ASP A 168 -16.13 17.26 -9.91
CA ASP A 168 -16.29 16.13 -10.83
C ASP A 168 -15.69 14.83 -10.25
N HIS A 169 -15.35 14.83 -8.96
CA HIS A 169 -14.72 13.70 -8.26
C HIS A 169 -13.35 13.28 -8.83
N HIS A 170 -12.62 14.20 -9.45
CA HIS A 170 -11.24 13.98 -9.87
C HIS A 170 -10.25 14.59 -8.88
N LEU A 171 -9.08 13.96 -8.79
CA LEU A 171 -7.98 14.46 -7.97
C LEU A 171 -7.36 15.70 -8.61
N GLU A 172 -7.17 16.73 -7.80
CA GLU A 172 -6.49 17.96 -8.16
C GLU A 172 -5.41 18.29 -7.14
N LEU A 173 -4.20 18.61 -7.63
CA LEU A 173 -3.08 18.99 -6.77
C LEU A 173 -3.27 20.42 -6.26
N ALA A 174 -3.76 20.56 -5.04
CA ALA A 174 -4.00 21.85 -4.40
C ALA A 174 -2.71 22.49 -3.83
N THR A 175 -1.77 21.68 -3.36
CA THR A 175 -0.47 22.15 -2.86
C THR A 175 0.64 21.22 -3.33
N PRO A 176 1.65 21.72 -4.06
CA PRO A 176 2.77 20.89 -4.51
C PRO A 176 3.54 20.26 -3.33
N GLY A 177 4.00 19.03 -3.54
CA GLY A 177 4.94 18.37 -2.64
C GLY A 177 6.40 18.72 -2.95
N THR A 178 7.31 18.01 -2.30
CA THR A 178 8.75 18.11 -2.58
C THR A 178 9.15 17.39 -3.86
N GLN A 179 8.27 16.54 -4.41
CA GLN A 179 8.48 15.85 -5.68
C GLN A 179 7.45 16.35 -6.72
N THR A 180 7.87 16.37 -7.98
CA THR A 180 6.93 16.48 -9.11
C THR A 180 6.05 15.22 -9.18
N PRO A 181 4.88 15.27 -9.84
CA PRO A 181 4.03 14.09 -10.01
C PRO A 181 4.77 12.88 -10.61
N ALA A 182 5.64 13.10 -11.60
CA ALA A 182 6.42 12.01 -12.22
C ALA A 182 7.46 11.39 -11.26
N GLU A 183 8.11 12.21 -10.42
CA GLU A 183 9.05 11.73 -9.40
C GLU A 183 8.33 10.97 -8.28
N TYR A 184 7.13 11.41 -7.92
CA TYR A 184 6.29 10.72 -6.95
C TYR A 184 5.79 9.38 -7.50
N ASP A 185 5.33 9.35 -8.75
CA ASP A 185 4.95 8.13 -9.44
C ASP A 185 6.11 7.13 -9.47
N LYS A 186 7.33 7.60 -9.79
CA LYS A 186 8.53 6.75 -9.70
C LYS A 186 8.79 6.26 -8.27
N THR A 187 8.67 7.12 -7.27
CA THR A 187 8.90 6.75 -5.86
C THR A 187 7.93 5.66 -5.41
N VAL A 188 6.66 5.75 -5.82
CA VAL A 188 5.65 4.75 -5.53
C VAL A 188 5.86 3.47 -6.34
N ALA A 189 6.32 3.57 -7.60
CA ALA A 189 6.64 2.41 -8.42
C ALA A 189 7.83 1.60 -7.87
N ASP A 190 8.85 2.29 -7.34
CA ASP A 190 10.04 1.67 -6.76
C ASP A 190 9.74 0.92 -5.43
N LEU A 191 8.71 1.35 -4.68
CA LEU A 191 8.33 0.86 -3.33
C LEU A 191 7.61 -0.50 -3.35
#